data_AF-R6R1H4-F1
#
_entry.id   AF-R6R1H4-F1
#
_cell.length_a   1.000
_cell.length_b   1.000
_cell.length_c   1.000
_cell.angle_alpha   90.00
_cell.angle_beta   90.00
_cell.angle_gamma   90.00
#
_symmetry.space_group_name_H-M   'P 1'
#
loop_
_entity.id
_entity.type
_entity.pdbx_description
1 polymer ?
#
loop_
_entity_poly.entity_id
_entity_poly.type
_entity_poly.pdbx_seq_one_letter_code
_entity_poly.pdbx_strand_id
1 'polypeptide(L)' 'MYHSIKKLDFIRGICYTQFNDIFPELNGIVSIDRKEKIDIKILKKLNDLL' A
#
# COMPACT_ATOMS: atom_id res chain seq x y z
N MET A 1 -7.37 0.15 10.56
CA MET A 1 -7.48 -0.84 9.47
C MET A 1 -6.55 -2.02 9.67
N TYR A 2 -5.22 -1.85 9.61
CA TYR A 2 -4.23 -2.94 9.77
C TYR A 2 -4.41 -3.78 11.05
N HIS A 3 -4.64 -3.13 12.20
CA HIS A 3 -4.96 -3.85 13.45
C HIS A 3 -6.25 -4.68 13.37
N SER A 4 -7.25 -4.25 12.60
CA SER A 4 -8.49 -5.00 12.41
C SER A 4 -8.25 -6.21 11.50
N ILE A 5 -7.46 -6.03 10.43
CA ILE A 5 -7.08 -7.11 9.51
C ILE A 5 -6.27 -8.19 10.23
N LYS A 6 -5.28 -7.80 11.04
CA LYS A 6 -4.46 -8.72 11.85
C LYS A 6 -5.26 -9.57 12.84
N LYS A 7 -6.38 -9.04 13.35
CA LYS A 7 -7.27 -9.75 14.30
C LYS A 7 -8.14 -10.82 13.64
N LEU A 8 -8.23 -10.85 12.32
CA LEU A 8 -9.10 -11.77 11.58
C LEU A 8 -8.27 -12.96 11.06
N ASP A 9 -8.35 -14.09 11.76
CA ASP A 9 -7.55 -15.29 11.50
C ASP A 9 -7.75 -15.94 10.13
N PHE A 10 -8.73 -15.51 9.34
CA PHE A 10 -8.95 -16.01 7.98
C PHE A 10 -8.30 -15.11 6.91
N ILE A 11 -7.89 -13.88 7.24
CA ILE A 11 -7.17 -13.02 6.31
C ILE A 11 -5.68 -13.39 6.34
N ARG A 12 -5.08 -13.57 5.16
CA ARG A 12 -3.68 -14.02 5.01
C ARG A 12 -2.74 -12.92 4.50
N GLY A 13 -3.29 -11.78 4.09
CA GLY A 13 -2.52 -10.66 3.57
C GLY A 13 -3.40 -9.61 2.92
N ILE A 14 -2.77 -8.58 2.36
CA ILE A 14 -3.41 -7.51 1.59
C ILE A 14 -2.69 -7.33 0.25
N CYS A 15 -3.40 -6.83 -0.74
CA CYS A 15 -2.85 -6.47 -2.04
C CYS A 15 -3.13 -4.99 -2.32
N TYR A 16 -2.10 -4.26 -2.73
CA TYR A 16 -2.27 -2.92 -3.29
C TYR A 16 -2.66 -3.06 -4.76
N THR A 17 -3.77 -2.45 -5.15
CA THR A 17 -4.35 -2.62 -6.49
C THR A 17 -3.52 -1.96 -7.59
N GLN A 18 -2.77 -0.90 -7.27
CA GLN A 18 -1.99 -0.12 -8.21
C GLN A 18 -0.63 0.26 -7.64
N PHE A 19 0.43 -0.08 -8.38
CA PHE A 19 1.78 0.35 -8.06
C PHE A 19 2.07 1.75 -8.61
N ASN A 20 1.87 1.96 -9.91
CA ASN A 20 2.02 3.26 -10.58
C ASN A 20 0.67 3.98 -10.73
N ASP A 21 0.70 5.31 -10.71
CA ASP A 21 -0.40 6.14 -11.22
C ASP A 21 -0.64 5.88 -12.72
N ILE A 22 -1.91 5.94 -13.14
CA ILE A 22 -2.36 5.76 -14.53
C ILE A 22 -3.39 6.86 -14.81
N PHE A 23 -3.18 7.75 -15.78
CA PHE A 23 -4.15 8.83 -16.03
C PHE A 23 -5.55 8.28 -16.36
N PRO A 24 -6.64 8.76 -15.71
CA PRO A 24 -6.73 9.89 -14.78
C PRO A 24 -6.55 9.55 -13.27
N GLU A 25 -6.31 8.29 -12.95
CA GLU A 25 -6.17 7.76 -11.58
C GLU A 25 -4.79 8.06 -10.98
N LEU A 26 -4.79 8.78 -9.85
CA LEU A 26 -3.59 9.16 -9.09
C LEU A 26 -3.50 8.43 -7.73
N ASN A 27 -3.94 7.18 -7.69
CA ASN A 27 -4.01 6.33 -6.49
C ASN A 27 -2.92 5.24 -6.43
N GLY A 28 -1.95 5.26 -7.34
CA GLY A 28 -0.77 4.41 -7.26
C GLY A 28 0.14 4.78 -6.09
N ILE A 29 0.94 3.81 -5.65
CA ILE A 29 1.97 3.97 -4.61
C ILE A 29 3.05 4.96 -5.08
N VAL A 30 3.42 4.87 -6.35
CA VAL A 30 4.39 5.77 -6.99
C VAL A 30 3.72 6.55 -8.13
N SER A 31 4.31 7.69 -8.48
CA SER A 31 3.81 8.51 -9.58
C SER A 31 3.92 7.80 -10.93
N ILE A 32 3.35 8.40 -11.97
CA ILE A 32 3.43 7.88 -13.34
C ILE A 32 4.89 7.72 -13.82
N ASP A 33 5.77 8.58 -13.31
CA ASP A 33 7.23 8.61 -13.55
C ASP A 33 8.01 7.73 -12.55
N ARG A 34 7.31 6.91 -11.76
CA ARG A 34 7.86 6.04 -10.69
C ARG A 34 8.57 6.79 -9.55
N LYS A 35 8.22 8.06 -9.34
CA LYS A 35 8.70 8.80 -8.17
C LYS A 35 7.87 8.44 -6.96
N GLU A 36 8.55 8.24 -5.84
CA GLU A 36 7.92 7.97 -4.55
C GLU A 36 6.97 9.12 -4.19
N LYS A 37 5.70 8.81 -3.90
CA LYS A 37 4.72 9.80 -3.44
C LYS A 37 4.76 9.98 -1.92
N ILE A 38 5.22 8.94 -1.23
CA ILE A 38 5.48 8.89 0.21
C ILE A 38 6.81 8.19 0.43
N ASP A 39 7.48 8.47 1.55
CA ASP A 39 8.69 7.73 1.94
C ASP A 39 8.36 6.23 2.07
N ILE A 40 9.06 5.39 1.31
CA ILE A 40 8.90 3.93 1.31
C ILE A 40 9.04 3.34 2.72
N LYS A 41 9.80 3.98 3.62
CA LYS A 41 9.94 3.55 5.01
C LYS A 41 8.60 3.56 5.76
N ILE A 42 7.70 4.47 5.42
CA ILE A 42 6.35 4.51 6.02
C ILE A 42 5.55 3.29 5.57
N LEU A 43 5.58 2.97 4.27
CA LEU A 43 4.90 1.80 3.71
C LEU A 43 5.44 0.49 4.32
N LYS A 44 6.76 0.39 4.48
CA LYS A 44 7.40 -0.74 5.17
C LYS A 44 6.89 -0.88 6.60
N LYS A 45 6.89 0.20 7.38
CA LYS A 45 6.38 0.18 8.77
C LYS A 45 4.93 -0.29 8.85
N LEU A 46 4.07 0.11 7.90
CA LEU A 46 2.68 -0.34 7.85
C LEU A 46 2.58 -1.84 7.53
N ASN A 47 3.35 -2.32 6.56
CA ASN A 47 3.36 -3.74 6.20
C ASN A 47 3.92 -4.63 7.33
N ASP A 48 4.91 -4.14 8.09
CA ASP A 48 5.47 -4.86 9.25
C ASP A 48 4.45 -5.01 10.41
N LEU A 49 3.32 -4.29 10.39
CA LEU A 49 2.25 -4.42 11.40
C LEU A 49 1.26 -5.55 11.10
N LEU A 50 1.19 -6.01 9.84
CA LEU A 50 0.35 -7.16 9.44
C LEU A 50 0.94 -8.44 10.03
#